data_AF-A0A6G0SGC6-F1
#
_entry.id   AF-A0A6G0SGC6-F1
#
_cell.length_a   1.000
_cell.length_b   1.000
_cell.length_c   1.000
_cell.angle_alpha   90.00
_cell.angle_beta   90.00
_cell.angle_gamma   90.00
#
_symmetry.space_group_name_H-M   'P 1'
#
loop_
_entity.id
_entity.type
_entity.pdbx_description
1 polymer ?
#
loop_
_entity_poly.entity_id
_entity_poly.type
_entity_poly.pdbx_seq_one_letter_code
_entity_poly.pdbx_strand_id
1 'polypeptide(L)'
;MTWTSLKPTGSPWLASCHESNGLIDLNKYMDVYVLLGPSAGTAVNAAAVQCLEGMAKVAEVVGDEDSANEWVSIAASVKIAINDLLWNDTLGNYAVGVSTPDVYGVSAIAFALSSGVANKTRIKLCVDSLEGLRQGPGYDTSDTDNTTKISPNTNGFLLDALLQTGHTDEAAFLLDNLWDAMISNESYRSGASWEYVSQSLEPGFGEFTSLSHPWVVHLPTH
;
A
#
# COMPACT_ATOMS: atom_id res chain seq x y z
N MET A 1 -17.84 -19.29 8.35
CA MET A 1 -18.24 -17.90 7.99
C MET A 1 -19.20 -17.99 6.82
N THR A 2 -20.40 -17.40 6.90
CA THR A 2 -21.39 -17.42 5.81
C THR A 2 -21.34 -16.11 5.02
N TRP A 3 -21.76 -16.10 3.75
CA TRP A 3 -21.88 -14.86 2.96
C TRP A 3 -22.69 -13.80 3.70
N THR A 4 -23.78 -14.21 4.36
CA THR A 4 -24.65 -13.36 5.17
C THR A 4 -23.95 -12.73 6.38
N SER A 5 -22.83 -13.30 6.85
CA SER A 5 -21.99 -12.71 7.91
C SER A 5 -20.88 -11.80 7.37
N LEU A 6 -20.51 -11.92 6.10
CA LEU A 6 -19.50 -11.09 5.41
C LEU A 6 -20.14 -9.86 4.73
N LYS A 7 -21.31 -10.04 4.12
CA LYS A 7 -22.05 -8.99 3.40
C LYS A 7 -22.27 -7.71 4.22
N PRO A 8 -22.67 -7.74 5.52
CA PRO A 8 -23.21 -6.53 6.16
C PRO A 8 -22.21 -5.46 6.61
N THR A 9 -20.89 -5.69 6.63
CA THR A 9 -20.00 -4.81 7.42
C THR A 9 -18.79 -4.23 6.71
N GLY A 10 -18.17 -4.96 5.77
CA GLY A 10 -16.92 -4.51 5.12
C GLY A 10 -17.17 -3.70 3.85
N SER A 11 -17.46 -4.40 2.75
CA SER A 11 -17.57 -3.78 1.42
C SER A 11 -18.69 -2.77 1.28
N PRO A 12 -19.90 -2.95 1.85
CA PRO A 12 -20.92 -1.90 1.81
C PRO A 12 -20.53 -0.63 2.56
N TRP A 13 -19.84 -0.76 3.71
CA TRP A 13 -19.33 0.40 4.43
C TRP A 13 -18.28 1.13 3.60
N LEU A 14 -17.32 0.39 3.04
CA LEU A 14 -16.31 0.96 2.15
C LEU A 14 -16.93 1.66 0.94
N ALA A 15 -17.91 1.02 0.29
CA ALA A 15 -18.68 1.59 -0.82
C ALA A 15 -19.40 2.89 -0.40
N SER A 16 -19.95 2.95 0.82
CA SER A 16 -20.58 4.16 1.34
C SER A 16 -19.61 5.34 1.54
N CYS A 17 -18.31 5.07 1.70
CA CYS A 17 -17.26 6.08 1.75
C CYS A 17 -16.91 6.68 0.38
N HIS A 18 -17.55 6.24 -0.71
CA HIS A 18 -17.36 6.81 -2.05
C HIS A 18 -17.97 8.22 -2.11
N GLU A 19 -17.14 9.19 -2.47
CA GLU A 19 -17.44 10.62 -2.50
C GLU A 19 -17.81 11.11 -3.91
N SER A 20 -18.35 12.33 -3.95
CA SER A 20 -18.76 12.97 -5.21
C SER A 20 -17.60 13.27 -6.17
N ASN A 21 -16.36 13.33 -5.68
CA ASN A 21 -15.15 13.47 -6.49
C ASN A 21 -14.64 12.12 -7.05
N GLY A 22 -15.34 11.01 -6.75
CA GLY A 22 -15.00 9.66 -7.21
C GLY A 22 -13.97 8.93 -6.35
N LEU A 23 -13.39 9.56 -5.33
CA LEU A 23 -12.49 8.90 -4.38
C LEU A 23 -13.28 8.31 -3.20
N ILE A 24 -12.67 7.36 -2.52
CA ILE A 24 -13.04 6.89 -1.19
C ILE A 24 -12.38 7.81 -0.17
N ASP A 25 -13.14 8.28 0.81
CA ASP A 25 -12.63 8.93 2.00
C ASP A 25 -13.08 8.19 3.26
N LEU A 26 -12.13 7.54 3.94
CA LEU A 26 -12.43 6.82 5.17
C LEU A 26 -12.82 7.74 6.33
N ASN A 27 -12.50 9.04 6.24
CA ASN A 27 -12.90 10.04 7.23
C ASN A 27 -14.33 10.56 7.04
N LYS A 28 -15.05 10.12 5.99
CA LYS A 28 -16.42 10.58 5.68
C LYS A 28 -17.37 10.55 6.88
N TYR A 29 -17.27 9.51 7.71
CA TYR A 29 -18.17 9.31 8.84
C TYR A 29 -17.50 9.40 10.21
N MET A 30 -16.17 9.24 10.27
CA MET A 30 -15.40 9.31 11.52
C MET A 30 -13.92 9.49 11.21
N ASP A 31 -13.22 10.27 12.04
CA ASP A 31 -11.76 10.42 11.90
C ASP A 31 -11.07 9.08 12.19
N VAL A 32 -10.37 8.56 11.17
CA VAL A 32 -9.58 7.34 11.28
C VAL A 32 -8.11 7.63 11.00
N TYR A 33 -7.26 7.05 11.83
CA TYR A 33 -5.84 6.95 11.50
C TYR A 33 -5.64 5.82 10.50
N VAL A 34 -4.98 6.11 9.39
CA VAL A 34 -4.71 5.14 8.33
C VAL A 34 -3.21 5.02 8.14
N LEU A 35 -2.67 3.84 8.44
CA LEU A 35 -1.24 3.56 8.33
C LEU A 35 -0.68 3.81 6.91
N LEU A 36 -1.51 3.61 5.89
CA LEU A 36 -1.10 3.74 4.49
C LEU A 36 -0.92 5.19 4.02
N GLY A 37 -1.33 6.19 4.81
CA GLY A 37 -1.28 7.60 4.45
C GLY A 37 -2.64 8.29 4.60
N PRO A 38 -2.88 9.42 3.91
CA PRO A 38 -4.14 10.16 4.00
C PRO A 38 -5.38 9.29 3.72
N SER A 39 -6.49 9.54 4.42
CA SER A 39 -7.74 8.77 4.32
C SER A 39 -8.37 8.75 2.92
N ALA A 40 -8.12 9.79 2.13
CA ALA A 40 -8.49 9.91 0.72
C ALA A 40 -7.27 9.87 -0.22
N GLY A 41 -6.16 9.32 0.25
CA GLY A 41 -4.90 9.23 -0.49
C GLY A 41 -4.85 8.08 -1.50
N THR A 42 -3.78 8.06 -2.31
CA THR A 42 -3.59 7.03 -3.36
C THR A 42 -3.62 5.63 -2.79
N ALA A 43 -2.85 5.36 -1.73
CA ALA A 43 -2.74 4.01 -1.18
C ALA A 43 -4.08 3.47 -0.68
N VAL A 44 -4.87 4.32 0.00
CA VAL A 44 -6.20 3.95 0.51
C VAL A 44 -7.16 3.66 -0.62
N ASN A 45 -7.19 4.52 -1.64
CA ASN A 45 -8.08 4.37 -2.78
C ASN A 45 -7.73 3.15 -3.64
N ALA A 46 -6.44 2.91 -3.88
CA ALA A 46 -5.97 1.75 -4.61
C ALA A 46 -6.19 0.44 -3.83
N ALA A 47 -6.04 0.44 -2.50
CA ALA A 47 -6.44 -0.69 -1.66
C ALA A 47 -7.97 -0.93 -1.70
N ALA A 48 -8.76 0.15 -1.71
CA ALA A 48 -10.21 0.06 -1.82
C ALA A 48 -10.64 -0.58 -3.16
N VAL A 49 -9.96 -0.24 -4.25
CA VAL A 49 -10.13 -0.89 -5.56
C VAL A 49 -9.91 -2.40 -5.46
N GLN A 50 -8.79 -2.85 -4.87
CA GLN A 50 -8.51 -4.29 -4.71
C GLN A 50 -9.58 -4.99 -3.87
N CYS A 51 -10.01 -4.35 -2.78
CA CYS A 51 -11.05 -4.87 -1.90
C CYS A 51 -12.39 -5.02 -2.64
N LEU A 52 -12.83 -3.98 -3.34
CA LEU A 52 -14.10 -3.97 -4.07
C LEU A 52 -14.10 -4.98 -5.22
N GLU A 53 -13.03 -5.06 -6.02
CA GLU A 53 -12.91 -6.04 -7.11
C GLU A 53 -12.81 -7.47 -6.58
N GLY A 54 -12.06 -7.70 -5.49
CA GLY A 54 -11.97 -9.00 -4.84
C GLY A 54 -13.32 -9.46 -4.30
N MET A 55 -14.05 -8.57 -3.62
CA MET A 55 -15.35 -8.88 -3.04
C MET A 55 -16.45 -9.00 -4.09
N ALA A 56 -16.35 -8.28 -5.21
CA ALA A 56 -17.25 -8.47 -6.34
C ALA A 56 -17.15 -9.89 -6.90
N LYS A 57 -15.94 -10.44 -7.06
CA LYS A 57 -15.75 -11.84 -7.48
C LYS A 57 -16.39 -12.83 -6.49
N VAL A 58 -16.31 -12.55 -5.18
CA VAL A 58 -16.99 -13.38 -4.18
C VAL A 58 -18.51 -13.26 -4.30
N ALA A 59 -19.04 -12.05 -4.49
CA ALA A 59 -20.45 -11.78 -4.69
C ALA A 59 -21.01 -12.51 -5.91
N GLU A 60 -20.28 -12.53 -7.03
CA GLU A 60 -20.64 -13.30 -8.23
C GLU A 60 -20.76 -14.80 -7.92
N VAL A 61 -19.78 -15.38 -7.23
CA VAL A 61 -19.74 -16.82 -6.92
C VAL A 61 -20.90 -17.26 -6.02
N VAL A 62 -21.38 -16.38 -5.14
CA VAL A 62 -22.49 -16.67 -4.22
C VAL A 62 -23.86 -16.23 -4.74
N GLY A 63 -23.92 -15.69 -5.96
CA GLY A 63 -25.16 -15.29 -6.65
C GLY A 63 -25.72 -13.93 -6.22
N ASP A 64 -24.88 -13.03 -5.71
CA ASP A 64 -25.23 -11.66 -5.29
C ASP A 64 -24.84 -10.65 -6.38
N GLU A 65 -25.50 -10.75 -7.54
CA GLU A 65 -25.15 -9.97 -8.74
C GLU A 65 -25.28 -8.45 -8.53
N ASP A 66 -26.24 -8.00 -7.72
CA ASP A 66 -26.44 -6.57 -7.44
C ASP A 66 -25.20 -5.97 -6.75
N SER A 67 -24.70 -6.63 -5.69
CA SER A 67 -23.50 -6.20 -4.99
C SER A 67 -22.24 -6.34 -5.85
N ALA A 68 -22.14 -7.40 -6.67
CA ALA A 68 -21.03 -7.55 -7.60
C ALA A 68 -20.94 -6.37 -8.58
N ASN A 69 -22.06 -6.04 -9.24
CA ASN A 69 -22.13 -4.95 -10.21
C ASN A 69 -21.87 -3.59 -9.57
N GLU A 70 -22.43 -3.34 -8.38
CA GLU A 70 -22.19 -2.10 -7.62
C GLU A 70 -20.70 -1.92 -7.31
N TRP A 71 -20.05 -2.93 -6.72
CA TRP A 71 -18.65 -2.82 -6.30
C TRP A 71 -17.68 -2.72 -7.47
N VAL A 72 -17.94 -3.43 -8.58
CA VAL A 72 -17.17 -3.25 -9.83
C VAL A 72 -17.32 -1.82 -10.35
N SER A 73 -18.53 -1.27 -10.35
CA SER A 73 -18.78 0.10 -10.81
C SER A 73 -18.06 1.13 -9.94
N ILE A 74 -18.08 0.96 -8.61
CA ILE A 74 -17.36 1.86 -7.69
C ILE A 74 -15.85 1.72 -7.88
N ALA A 75 -15.32 0.50 -7.97
CA ALA A 75 -13.88 0.29 -8.22
C ALA A 75 -13.41 0.97 -9.51
N ALA A 76 -14.20 0.88 -10.59
CA ALA A 76 -13.91 1.56 -11.85
C ALA A 76 -13.92 3.10 -11.71
N SER A 77 -14.91 3.65 -10.99
CA SER A 77 -14.99 5.08 -10.67
C SER A 77 -13.75 5.55 -9.88
N VAL A 78 -13.35 4.80 -8.86
CA VAL A 78 -12.18 5.11 -8.03
C VAL A 78 -10.88 5.03 -8.84
N LYS A 79 -10.72 4.04 -9.73
CA LYS A 79 -9.57 3.96 -10.65
C LYS A 79 -9.45 5.21 -11.52
N ILE A 80 -10.57 5.74 -12.02
CA ILE A 80 -10.59 6.98 -12.81
C ILE A 80 -10.17 8.16 -11.93
N ALA A 81 -10.81 8.32 -10.77
CA ALA A 81 -10.52 9.43 -9.86
C ALA A 81 -9.06 9.45 -9.37
N ILE A 82 -8.45 8.29 -9.07
CA ILE A 82 -7.02 8.25 -8.72
C ILE A 82 -6.15 8.76 -9.89
N ASN A 83 -6.45 8.31 -11.10
CA ASN A 83 -5.65 8.69 -12.27
C ASN A 83 -5.86 10.16 -12.71
N ASP A 84 -7.00 10.76 -12.38
CA ASP A 84 -7.31 12.15 -12.70
C ASP A 84 -6.85 13.14 -11.61
N LEU A 85 -6.92 12.74 -10.34
CA LEU A 85 -6.70 13.64 -9.21
C LEU A 85 -5.37 13.43 -8.49
N LEU A 86 -4.77 12.25 -8.59
CA LEU A 86 -3.58 11.87 -7.80
C LEU A 86 -2.37 11.54 -8.65
N TRP A 87 -2.51 11.29 -9.95
CA TRP A 87 -1.37 11.18 -10.86
C TRP A 87 -0.76 12.56 -11.14
N ASN A 88 0.56 12.68 -10.97
CA ASN A 88 1.30 13.89 -11.29
C ASN A 88 2.29 13.61 -12.45
N ASP A 89 1.98 14.13 -13.64
CA ASP A 89 2.81 13.95 -14.84
C ASP A 89 4.21 14.56 -14.71
N THR A 90 4.38 15.61 -13.89
CA THR A 90 5.69 16.26 -13.70
C THR A 90 6.60 15.39 -12.84
N LEU A 91 6.05 14.75 -11.80
CA LEU A 91 6.79 13.83 -10.95
C LEU A 91 6.96 12.45 -11.58
N GLY A 92 6.06 12.10 -12.51
CA GLY A 92 5.96 10.73 -13.01
C GLY A 92 5.51 9.74 -11.93
N ASN A 93 4.71 10.20 -10.95
CA ASN A 93 4.28 9.38 -9.82
C ASN A 93 2.88 9.76 -9.34
N TYR A 94 2.31 8.93 -8.45
CA TYR A 94 1.09 9.23 -7.74
C TYR A 94 1.39 9.96 -6.43
N ALA A 95 0.75 11.11 -6.24
CA ALA A 95 0.81 11.84 -4.99
C ALA A 95 0.24 11.00 -3.83
N VAL A 96 0.77 11.18 -2.62
CA VAL A 96 0.24 10.51 -1.42
C VAL A 96 -1.20 10.96 -1.13
N GLY A 97 -1.56 12.20 -1.48
CA GLY A 97 -2.92 12.72 -1.37
C GLY A 97 -3.10 14.05 -2.14
N VAL A 98 -4.36 14.45 -2.33
CA VAL A 98 -4.72 15.66 -3.09
C VAL A 98 -4.16 16.93 -2.47
N SER A 99 -4.03 16.99 -1.14
CA SER A 99 -3.47 18.14 -0.42
C SER A 99 -1.94 18.21 -0.46
N THR A 100 -1.26 17.17 -0.94
CA THR A 100 0.20 17.09 -1.05
C THR A 100 0.59 16.57 -2.43
N PRO A 101 0.25 17.33 -3.50
CA PRO A 101 0.39 16.88 -4.89
C PRO A 101 1.85 16.65 -5.33
N ASP A 102 2.80 17.20 -4.56
CA ASP A 102 4.24 17.13 -4.82
C ASP A 102 4.96 16.04 -3.99
N VAL A 103 4.22 15.30 -3.16
CA VAL A 103 4.78 14.26 -2.28
C VAL A 103 4.28 12.90 -2.76
N TYR A 104 5.20 11.95 -2.96
CA TYR A 104 4.91 10.56 -3.33
C TYR A 104 5.68 9.62 -2.41
N GLY A 105 5.26 8.36 -2.32
CA GLY A 105 5.87 7.44 -1.37
C GLY A 105 5.53 5.98 -1.59
N VAL A 106 6.22 5.13 -0.82
CA VAL A 106 6.22 3.67 -0.94
C VAL A 106 4.82 3.06 -0.97
N SER A 107 3.92 3.47 -0.08
CA SER A 107 2.55 2.93 -0.01
C SER A 107 1.73 3.32 -1.25
N ALA A 108 1.87 4.55 -1.74
CA ALA A 108 1.15 5.01 -2.93
C ALA A 108 1.59 4.21 -4.17
N ILE A 109 2.90 4.01 -4.33
CA ILE A 109 3.47 3.20 -5.42
C ILE A 109 3.02 1.75 -5.31
N ALA A 110 3.20 1.12 -4.15
CA ALA A 110 2.88 -0.28 -3.92
C ALA A 110 1.44 -0.63 -4.30
N PHE A 111 0.48 0.17 -3.81
CA PHE A 111 -0.93 -0.07 -4.09
C PHE A 111 -1.34 0.36 -5.50
N ALA A 112 -0.75 1.41 -6.08
CA ALA A 112 -1.04 1.79 -7.47
C ALA A 112 -0.63 0.67 -8.46
N LEU A 113 0.52 0.02 -8.22
CA LEU A 113 0.98 -1.14 -8.99
C LEU A 113 0.07 -2.35 -8.81
N SER A 114 -0.14 -2.79 -7.57
CA SER A 114 -0.84 -4.05 -7.26
C SER A 114 -2.36 -4.01 -7.51
N SER A 115 -2.98 -2.82 -7.52
CA SER A 115 -4.41 -2.65 -7.81
C SER A 115 -4.75 -2.56 -9.30
N GLY A 116 -3.73 -2.46 -10.17
CA GLY A 116 -3.91 -2.19 -11.58
C GLY A 116 -4.41 -0.77 -11.90
N VAL A 117 -4.33 0.16 -10.94
CA VAL A 117 -4.55 1.60 -11.18
C VAL A 117 -3.48 2.15 -12.12
N ALA A 118 -2.23 1.76 -11.91
CA ALA A 118 -1.11 2.12 -12.76
C ALA A 118 -1.08 1.25 -14.02
N ASN A 119 -1.05 1.89 -15.19
CA ASN A 119 -0.76 1.20 -16.45
C ASN A 119 0.74 0.91 -16.59
N LYS A 120 1.13 0.10 -17.58
CA LYS A 120 2.54 -0.31 -17.79
C LYS A 120 3.53 0.85 -17.82
N THR A 121 3.18 1.97 -18.47
CA THR A 121 4.05 3.14 -18.55
C THR A 121 4.20 3.81 -17.18
N ARG A 122 3.08 3.99 -16.46
CA ARG A 122 3.09 4.57 -15.11
C ARG A 122 3.81 3.69 -14.10
N ILE A 123 3.64 2.36 -14.19
CA ILE A 123 4.40 1.40 -13.37
C ILE A 123 5.90 1.64 -13.55
N LYS A 124 6.38 1.71 -14.79
CA LYS A 124 7.80 1.95 -15.06
C LYS A 124 8.28 3.25 -14.43
N LEU A 125 7.54 4.35 -14.60
CA LEU A 125 7.89 5.65 -14.03
C LEU A 125 7.95 5.60 -12.49
N CYS A 126 6.97 4.97 -11.85
CA CYS A 126 6.97 4.81 -10.40
C CYS A 126 8.18 3.99 -9.92
N VAL A 127 8.50 2.88 -10.58
CA VAL A 127 9.64 2.03 -10.21
C VAL A 127 10.96 2.76 -10.42
N ASP A 128 11.14 3.44 -11.57
CA ASP A 128 12.33 4.25 -11.85
C ASP A 128 12.57 5.34 -10.79
N SER A 129 11.52 5.81 -10.11
CA SER A 129 11.60 6.84 -9.06
C SER A 129 11.95 6.31 -7.66
N LEU A 130 11.93 4.98 -7.45
CA LEU A 130 12.15 4.38 -6.11
C LEU A 130 13.50 4.76 -5.50
N GLU A 131 14.53 4.95 -6.33
CA GLU A 131 15.84 5.38 -5.85
C GLU A 131 15.78 6.72 -5.11
N GLY A 132 14.88 7.63 -5.53
CA GLY A 132 14.65 8.90 -4.85
C GLY A 132 13.95 8.76 -3.49
N LEU A 133 13.38 7.59 -3.19
CA LEU A 133 12.73 7.26 -1.92
C LEU A 133 13.62 6.41 -0.99
N ARG A 134 14.85 6.09 -1.41
CA ARG A 134 15.75 5.22 -0.66
C ARG A 134 16.18 5.91 0.64
N GLN A 135 15.92 5.25 1.76
CA GLN A 135 16.31 5.65 3.10
C GLN A 135 17.02 4.47 3.76
N GLY A 136 18.33 4.33 3.56
CA GLY A 136 19.10 3.18 4.04
C GLY A 136 18.65 1.85 3.41
N PRO A 137 18.18 0.85 4.19
CA PRO A 137 17.91 -0.49 3.68
C PRO A 137 16.60 -0.64 2.88
N GLY A 138 15.75 0.38 2.83
CA GLY A 138 14.48 0.32 2.12
C GLY A 138 14.01 1.68 1.62
N TYR A 139 12.72 1.76 1.31
CA TYR A 139 12.08 2.94 0.74
C TYR A 139 11.05 3.54 1.69
N ASP A 140 10.80 4.85 1.57
CA ASP A 140 9.77 5.52 2.34
C ASP A 140 9.03 6.60 1.52
N THR A 141 9.03 7.87 1.95
CA THR A 141 8.37 8.99 1.26
C THR A 141 9.39 9.99 0.70
N SER A 142 8.98 10.78 -0.28
CA SER A 142 9.77 11.89 -0.83
C SER A 142 9.82 13.10 0.11
N ASP A 143 9.10 13.06 1.23
CA ASP A 143 9.20 14.05 2.30
C ASP A 143 10.50 13.83 3.08
N THR A 144 11.38 14.83 3.08
CA THR A 144 12.76 14.71 3.53
C THR A 144 12.85 14.79 5.06
N ASP A 145 12.49 13.71 5.76
CA ASP A 145 12.86 13.51 7.16
C ASP A 145 13.97 12.45 7.26
N ASN A 146 15.19 12.90 7.57
CA ASN A 146 16.37 12.05 7.70
C ASN A 146 16.37 11.21 9.00
N THR A 147 15.33 11.32 9.82
CA THR A 147 15.13 10.49 11.02
C THR A 147 14.11 9.37 10.81
N THR A 148 13.56 9.26 9.59
CA THR A 148 12.49 8.30 9.32
C THR A 148 12.96 6.87 9.49
N LYS A 149 12.09 6.11 10.16
CA LYS A 149 12.20 4.68 10.36
C LYS A 149 11.50 3.97 9.20
N ILE A 150 12.23 3.09 8.53
CA ILE A 150 11.70 2.31 7.42
C ILE A 150 10.74 1.26 7.96
N SER A 151 9.52 1.21 7.43
CA SER A 151 8.55 0.17 7.78
C SER A 151 8.68 -1.03 6.85
N PRO A 152 9.03 -2.22 7.35
CA PRO A 152 8.97 -3.44 6.54
C PRO A 152 7.55 -3.82 6.10
N ASN A 153 6.51 -3.29 6.76
CA ASN A 153 5.12 -3.50 6.33
C ASN A 153 4.83 -2.80 5.00
N THR A 154 5.09 -1.49 4.91
CA THR A 154 4.84 -0.73 3.66
C THR A 154 5.77 -1.18 2.53
N ASN A 155 7.02 -1.51 2.85
CA ASN A 155 7.97 -2.11 1.91
C ASN A 155 7.59 -3.54 1.53
N GLY A 156 6.85 -4.28 2.37
CA GLY A 156 6.29 -5.60 2.06
C GLY A 156 5.21 -5.54 0.99
N PHE A 157 4.31 -4.55 1.07
CA PHE A 157 3.36 -4.29 -0.03
C PHE A 157 4.07 -3.92 -1.32
N LEU A 158 5.15 -3.12 -1.24
CA LEU A 158 5.94 -2.78 -2.42
C LEU A 158 6.64 -4.01 -3.00
N LEU A 159 7.25 -4.85 -2.16
CA LEU A 159 7.93 -6.09 -2.59
C LEU A 159 6.98 -6.99 -3.39
N ASP A 160 5.77 -7.24 -2.87
CA ASP A 160 4.75 -8.03 -3.57
C ASP A 160 4.38 -7.39 -4.92
N ALA A 161 4.14 -6.07 -4.96
CA ALA A 161 3.83 -5.35 -6.18
C ALA A 161 4.96 -5.39 -7.22
N LEU A 162 6.23 -5.29 -6.79
CA LEU A 162 7.41 -5.40 -7.66
C LEU A 162 7.52 -6.80 -8.26
N LEU A 163 7.33 -7.85 -7.47
CA LEU A 163 7.34 -9.24 -7.94
C LEU A 163 6.21 -9.51 -8.94
N GLN A 164 4.99 -9.04 -8.66
CA GLN A 164 3.85 -9.18 -9.57
C GLN A 164 4.04 -8.47 -10.91
N THR A 165 4.84 -7.40 -10.93
CA THR A 165 5.08 -6.58 -12.12
C THR A 165 6.43 -6.87 -12.81
N GLY A 166 7.22 -7.82 -12.29
CA GLY A 166 8.47 -8.28 -12.90
C GLY A 166 9.69 -7.40 -12.63
N HIS A 167 9.65 -6.55 -11.61
CA HIS A 167 10.74 -5.66 -11.22
C HIS A 167 11.62 -6.33 -10.16
N THR A 168 12.37 -7.35 -10.61
CA THR A 168 13.10 -8.27 -9.73
C THR A 168 14.33 -7.65 -9.08
N ASP A 169 14.95 -6.65 -9.69
CA ASP A 169 16.16 -6.02 -9.15
C ASP A 169 15.84 -5.17 -7.92
N GLU A 170 14.74 -4.41 -7.98
CA GLU A 170 14.22 -3.63 -6.86
C GLU A 170 13.68 -4.53 -5.74
N ALA A 171 13.05 -5.66 -6.11
CA ALA A 171 12.62 -6.69 -5.16
C ALA A 171 13.82 -7.35 -4.46
N ALA A 172 14.87 -7.70 -5.20
CA ALA A 172 16.10 -8.26 -4.65
C ALA A 172 16.78 -7.28 -3.70
N PHE A 173 16.84 -5.98 -4.06
CA PHE A 173 17.35 -4.95 -3.16
C PHE A 173 16.65 -4.98 -1.80
N LEU A 174 15.31 -5.02 -1.77
CA LEU A 174 14.57 -5.06 -0.51
C LEU A 174 14.89 -6.31 0.32
N LEU A 175 14.94 -7.48 -0.31
CA LEU A 175 15.26 -8.74 0.37
C LEU A 175 16.69 -8.74 0.94
N ASP A 176 17.66 -8.32 0.13
CA ASP A 176 19.09 -8.33 0.45
C ASP A 176 19.51 -7.24 1.43
N ASN A 177 18.65 -6.24 1.69
CA ASN A 177 18.98 -5.11 2.55
C ASN A 177 18.00 -4.97 3.72
N LEU A 178 16.70 -4.81 3.47
CA LEU A 178 15.72 -4.60 4.54
C LEU A 178 15.47 -5.85 5.37
N TRP A 179 15.22 -6.98 4.72
CA TRP A 179 15.02 -8.24 5.43
C TRP A 179 16.33 -8.81 5.95
N ASP A 180 17.44 -8.70 5.20
CA ASP A 180 18.75 -9.12 5.70
C ASP A 180 19.15 -8.38 6.97
N ALA A 181 18.93 -7.06 7.07
CA ALA A 181 19.24 -6.30 8.29
C ALA A 181 18.60 -6.88 9.56
N MET A 182 17.40 -7.46 9.45
CA MET A 182 16.71 -8.09 10.58
C MET A 182 17.27 -9.48 10.94
N ILE A 183 17.88 -10.16 9.96
CA ILE A 183 18.42 -11.53 10.09
C ILE A 183 19.88 -11.49 10.53
N SER A 184 20.69 -10.63 9.92
CA SER A 184 22.14 -10.55 10.11
C SER A 184 22.54 -9.78 11.37
N ASN A 185 21.62 -9.03 11.98
CA ASN A 185 21.87 -8.33 13.24
C ASN A 185 21.86 -9.28 14.44
N GLU A 186 23.03 -9.80 14.80
CA GLU A 186 23.24 -10.73 15.92
C GLU A 186 22.77 -10.22 17.29
N SER A 187 22.76 -8.90 17.50
CA SER A 187 22.36 -8.30 18.77
C SER A 187 20.84 -8.25 18.96
N TYR A 188 20.08 -8.16 17.86
CA TYR A 188 18.64 -7.88 17.90
C TYR A 188 17.77 -8.85 17.11
N ARG A 189 18.37 -9.82 16.38
CA ARG A 189 17.60 -10.84 15.69
C ARG A 189 16.69 -11.59 16.68
N SER A 190 15.41 -11.64 16.37
CA SER A 190 14.38 -12.22 17.25
C SER A 190 13.83 -13.54 16.71
N GLY A 191 14.19 -13.91 15.47
CA GLY A 191 13.53 -14.96 14.71
C GLY A 191 12.20 -14.52 14.07
N ALA A 192 11.88 -13.23 14.13
CA ALA A 192 10.72 -12.62 13.50
C ALA A 192 11.08 -11.27 12.89
N SER A 193 10.19 -10.73 12.06
CA SER A 193 10.38 -9.40 11.48
C SER A 193 10.15 -8.29 12.51
N TRP A 194 10.92 -7.21 12.37
CA TRP A 194 10.80 -6.01 13.20
C TRP A 194 9.70 -5.08 12.64
N GLU A 195 9.11 -4.27 13.51
CA GLU A 195 8.11 -3.28 13.13
C GLU A 195 8.71 -2.14 12.30
N TYR A 196 9.94 -1.75 12.63
CA TYR A 196 10.68 -0.69 11.97
C TYR A 196 12.17 -1.01 11.94
N VAL A 197 12.83 -0.59 10.86
CA VAL A 197 14.28 -0.68 10.67
C VAL A 197 14.82 0.76 10.54
N SER A 198 15.91 1.08 11.23
CA SER A 198 16.58 2.35 11.08
C SER A 198 17.39 2.38 9.78
N GLN A 199 17.81 3.57 9.36
CA GLN A 199 18.74 3.71 8.23
C GLN A 199 20.10 3.05 8.50
N SER A 200 20.45 2.81 9.77
CA SER A 200 21.69 2.16 10.21
C SER A 200 21.61 0.63 10.29
N LEU A 201 20.58 0.01 9.72
CA LEU A 201 20.37 -1.46 9.74
C LEU A 201 20.09 -2.03 11.15
N GLU A 202 19.71 -1.17 12.09
CA GLU A 202 19.32 -1.56 13.44
C GLU A 202 17.79 -1.49 13.60
N PRO A 203 17.22 -2.04 14.69
CA PRO A 203 15.82 -1.79 14.97
C PRO A 203 15.53 -0.29 15.09
N GLY A 204 14.42 0.15 14.51
CA GLY A 204 13.96 1.54 14.59
C GLY A 204 13.41 1.91 15.97
N PHE A 205 14.22 1.87 17.02
CA PHE A 205 13.79 1.98 18.42
C PHE A 205 12.97 3.24 18.73
N GLY A 206 11.89 3.05 19.47
CA GLY A 206 10.99 4.06 20.07
C GLY A 206 10.19 3.42 21.21
N GLU A 207 9.26 4.14 21.85
CA GLU A 207 8.56 3.66 23.06
C GLU A 207 7.81 2.32 22.88
N PHE A 208 7.44 1.94 21.65
CA PHE A 208 6.61 0.75 21.37
C PHE A 208 7.10 -0.16 20.25
N THR A 209 8.36 -0.03 19.79
CA THR A 209 8.85 -0.80 18.64
C THR A 209 8.92 -2.30 18.92
N SER A 210 8.13 -3.10 18.20
CA SER A 210 8.19 -4.56 18.29
C SER A 210 9.30 -5.16 17.44
N LEU A 211 10.02 -6.13 18.00
CA LEU A 211 10.98 -6.98 17.25
C LEU A 211 10.34 -8.29 16.76
N SER A 212 9.05 -8.49 16.99
CA SER A 212 8.31 -9.67 16.52
C SER A 212 6.94 -9.26 15.99
N HIS A 213 6.94 -8.43 14.93
CA HIS A 213 5.72 -7.87 14.36
C HIS A 213 5.27 -8.70 13.14
N PRO A 214 4.16 -9.46 13.23
CA PRO A 214 3.81 -10.49 12.24
C PRO A 214 3.33 -9.92 10.90
N TRP A 215 2.96 -8.63 10.84
CA TRP A 215 2.45 -7.99 9.61
C TRP A 215 3.47 -7.87 8.46
N VAL A 216 4.74 -8.20 8.69
CA VAL A 216 5.83 -8.09 7.71
C VAL A 216 6.03 -9.39 6.90
N VAL A 217 5.41 -10.50 7.32
CA VAL A 217 5.63 -11.79 6.64
C VAL A 217 4.84 -11.83 5.33
N HIS A 218 5.51 -11.54 4.21
CA HIS A 218 5.01 -11.81 2.84
C HIS A 218 5.87 -12.87 2.12
N LEU A 219 6.75 -13.57 2.84
CA LEU A 219 7.51 -14.67 2.26
C LEU A 219 6.61 -15.92 2.19
N PRO A 220 6.50 -16.58 1.03
CA PRO A 220 5.81 -17.86 0.95
C PRO A 220 6.51 -18.84 1.87
N THR A 221 5.77 -19.42 2.80
CA THR A 221 6.20 -20.62 3.52
C THR A 221 6.41 -21.73 2.49
N HIS A 222 7.62 -22.30 2.48
CA HIS A 222 8.05 -23.41 1.63
C HIS A 222 7.06 -24.58 1.54
#